data_AF-A0A2W7C7D3-F1
#
_entry.id   AF-A0A2W7C7D3-F1
#
_cell.length_a   1.000
_cell.length_b   1.000
_cell.length_c   1.000
_cell.angle_alpha   90.00
_cell.angle_beta   90.00
_cell.angle_gamma   90.00
#
_symmetry.space_group_name_H-M   'P 1'
#
loop_
_entity.id
_entity.type
_entity.pdbx_description
1 polymer ?
#
loop_
_entity_poly.entity_id
_entity_poly.type
_entity_poly.pdbx_seq_one_letter_code
_entity_poly.pdbx_strand_id
1 'polypeptide(L)'
;MRKRYLFVALAIAGCQSTPAYIVFKPGVDLNTTQTAKDECKIASFKEIPQSIATDYHPGYNNPGTVQCNTIGTIVSCNTIGAVNIPGSTTTYDVNQDLRDRYMVRCLESKGFGVKLAKTCSTKSEEAKAVADRAAGQFPTCAVATGQ
;
A
#
# COMPACT_ATOMS: atom_id res chain seq x y z
N MET A 1 28.78 41.29 -11.08
CA MET A 1 27.37 40.90 -11.32
C MET A 1 27.18 39.44 -10.93
N ARG A 2 26.56 39.14 -9.77
CA ARG A 2 26.37 37.76 -9.27
C ARG A 2 24.89 37.41 -9.35
N LYS A 3 24.49 36.71 -10.41
CA LYS A 3 23.11 36.22 -10.62
C LYS A 3 22.80 35.19 -9.52
N ARG A 4 21.83 35.52 -8.67
CA ARG A 4 21.24 34.58 -7.69
C ARG A 4 20.23 33.72 -8.45
N TYR A 5 20.57 32.47 -8.73
CA TYR A 5 19.63 31.49 -9.26
C TYR A 5 18.74 31.01 -8.12
N LEU A 6 17.48 31.45 -8.12
CA LEU A 6 16.42 30.91 -7.26
C LEU A 6 16.06 29.52 -7.80
N PHE A 7 16.53 28.47 -7.12
CA PHE A 7 16.03 27.11 -7.31
C PHE A 7 14.62 27.01 -6.72
N VAL A 8 13.60 27.01 -7.59
CA VAL A 8 12.22 26.69 -7.21
C VAL A 8 12.14 25.17 -7.09
N ALA A 9 12.12 24.67 -5.85
CA ALA A 9 11.85 23.27 -5.56
C ALA A 9 10.34 23.00 -5.75
N LEU A 10 9.98 22.41 -6.89
CA LEU A 10 8.62 21.96 -7.17
C LEU A 10 8.36 20.66 -6.39
N ALA A 11 7.76 20.77 -5.20
CA ALA A 11 7.34 19.62 -4.41
C ALA A 11 6.07 19.02 -5.03
N ILE A 12 6.23 17.98 -5.86
CA ILE A 12 5.13 17.16 -6.34
C ILE A 12 4.74 16.22 -5.19
N ALA A 13 3.93 16.70 -4.25
CA ALA A 13 3.24 15.85 -3.30
C ALA A 13 2.12 15.11 -4.06
N GLY A 14 2.45 13.95 -4.64
CA GLY A 14 1.45 13.07 -5.24
C GLY A 14 0.47 12.61 -4.16
N CYS A 15 -0.78 13.06 -4.24
CA CYS A 15 -1.88 12.49 -3.48
C CYS A 15 -2.08 11.03 -3.91
N GLN A 16 -1.40 10.10 -3.24
CA GLN A 16 -1.71 8.68 -3.38
C GLN A 16 -3.03 8.42 -2.67
N SER A 17 -4.13 8.49 -3.43
CA SER A 17 -5.43 8.05 -2.94
C SER A 17 -5.40 6.53 -2.82
N THR A 18 -5.20 6.05 -1.59
CA THR A 18 -5.23 4.62 -1.31
C THR A 18 -6.68 4.13 -1.35
N PRO A 19 -6.97 3.02 -2.06
CA PRO A 19 -8.28 2.41 -2.00
C PRO A 19 -8.58 1.97 -0.57
N ALA A 20 -9.76 2.35 -0.07
CA ALA A 20 -10.22 2.05 1.27
C ALA A 20 -11.70 1.67 1.26
N TYR A 21 -12.11 0.85 2.22
CA TYR A 21 -13.50 0.45 2.36
C TYR A 21 -14.24 1.38 3.32
N ILE A 22 -15.33 1.96 2.84
CA ILE A 22 -16.33 2.62 3.67
C ILE A 22 -17.23 1.54 4.24
N VAL A 23 -17.27 1.47 5.57
CA VAL A 23 -18.18 0.59 6.32
C VAL A 23 -19.21 1.48 6.99
N PHE A 24 -20.48 1.31 6.63
CA PHE A 24 -21.54 2.22 7.05
C PHE A 24 -22.83 1.50 7.38
N LYS A 25 -23.48 1.94 8.46
CA LYS A 25 -24.82 1.54 8.86
C LYS A 25 -25.51 2.78 9.46
N PRO A 26 -26.72 3.15 9.00
CA PRO A 26 -27.45 4.29 9.56
C PRO A 26 -27.65 4.16 11.07
N GLY A 27 -27.47 5.25 11.81
CA GLY A 27 -27.63 5.27 13.27
C GLY A 27 -26.48 4.65 14.07
N VAL A 28 -25.39 4.25 13.42
CA VAL A 28 -24.20 3.68 14.08
C VAL A 28 -23.01 4.63 13.98
N ASP A 29 -22.39 4.90 15.13
CA ASP A 29 -21.22 5.75 15.24
C ASP A 29 -19.93 5.08 14.71
N LEU A 30 -18.85 5.86 14.61
CA LEU A 30 -17.58 5.37 14.10
C LEU A 30 -16.91 4.36 15.03
N ASN A 31 -17.05 4.51 16.35
CA ASN A 31 -16.44 3.60 17.32
C ASN A 31 -17.10 2.22 17.24
N THR A 32 -18.43 2.17 17.20
CA THR A 32 -19.16 0.91 17.00
C THR A 32 -18.83 0.27 15.65
N THR A 33 -18.65 1.08 14.60
CA THR A 33 -18.19 0.58 13.30
C THR A 33 -16.80 -0.05 13.40
N GLN A 34 -15.88 0.58 14.16
CA GLN A 34 -14.54 0.06 14.38
C GLN A 34 -14.56 -1.25 15.16
N THR A 35 -15.33 -1.34 16.25
CA THR A 35 -15.52 -2.58 17.01
C THR A 35 -16.04 -3.71 16.12
N ALA A 36 -17.03 -3.45 15.27
CA ALA A 36 -17.54 -4.46 14.34
C ALA A 36 -16.48 -4.93 13.32
N LYS A 37 -15.64 -4.02 12.82
CA LYS A 37 -14.49 -4.36 11.97
C LYS A 37 -13.51 -5.26 12.71
N ASP A 38 -13.16 -4.91 13.95
CA ASP A 38 -12.18 -5.65 14.75
C ASP A 38 -12.68 -7.06 15.09
N GLU A 39 -13.95 -7.19 15.49
CA GLU A 39 -14.59 -8.48 15.72
C GLU A 39 -14.55 -9.37 14.47
N CYS A 40 -14.94 -8.81 13.32
CA CYS A 40 -14.89 -9.54 12.05
C CYS A 40 -13.45 -9.91 11.67
N LYS A 41 -12.46 -9.07 12.00
CA LYS A 41 -11.06 -9.32 11.68
C LYS A 41 -10.49 -10.45 12.52
N ILE A 42 -10.80 -10.45 13.82
CA ILE A 42 -10.45 -11.53 14.73
C ILE A 42 -11.12 -12.83 14.28
N ALA A 43 -12.40 -12.80 13.92
CA ALA A 43 -13.09 -13.97 13.37
C ALA A 43 -12.42 -14.47 12.07
N SER A 44 -11.99 -13.56 11.19
CA SER A 44 -11.28 -13.93 9.95
C SER A 44 -9.99 -14.70 10.22
N PHE A 45 -9.26 -14.36 11.29
CA PHE A 45 -8.03 -15.06 11.67
C PHE A 45 -8.29 -16.44 12.27
N LYS A 46 -9.43 -16.64 12.94
CA LYS A 46 -9.82 -17.93 13.51
C LYS A 46 -10.27 -18.91 12.43
N GLU A 47 -11.10 -18.44 11.49
CA GLU A 47 -11.67 -19.28 10.43
C GLU A 47 -10.70 -19.51 9.27
N ILE A 48 -9.85 -18.53 8.97
CA ILE A 48 -8.94 -18.56 7.81
C ILE A 48 -7.51 -18.28 8.31
N PRO A 49 -6.77 -19.32 8.72
CA PRO A 49 -5.42 -19.15 9.22
C PRO A 49 -4.49 -18.58 8.15
N GLN A 50 -3.45 -17.89 8.62
CA GLN A 50 -2.41 -17.35 7.75
C GLN A 50 -1.65 -18.47 7.05
N SER A 51 -1.40 -18.29 5.76
CA SER A 51 -0.58 -19.21 4.96
C SER A 51 0.50 -18.39 4.29
N ILE A 52 1.65 -18.30 4.94
CA ILE A 52 2.77 -17.50 4.44
C ILE A 52 3.57 -18.31 3.42
N ALA A 53 3.69 -17.78 2.21
CA ALA A 53 4.55 -18.29 1.15
C ALA A 53 5.65 -17.29 0.84
N THR A 54 6.83 -17.81 0.50
CA THR A 54 7.96 -17.00 0.08
C THR A 54 8.39 -17.43 -1.32
N ASP A 55 8.26 -16.52 -2.27
CA ASP A 55 8.79 -16.69 -3.62
C ASP A 55 10.24 -16.19 -3.64
N TYR A 56 11.13 -17.04 -4.16
CA TYR A 56 12.52 -16.68 -4.41
C TYR A 56 12.71 -16.32 -5.89
N HIS A 57 13.16 -15.10 -6.14
CA HIS A 57 13.56 -14.64 -7.45
C HIS A 57 15.09 -14.71 -7.55
N PRO A 58 15.64 -15.68 -8.29
CA PRO A 58 17.08 -15.84 -8.40
C PRO A 58 17.71 -14.60 -9.01
N GLY A 59 18.87 -14.24 -8.47
CA GLY A 59 19.71 -13.19 -9.04
C GLY A 59 20.39 -13.65 -10.33
N TYR A 60 20.94 -12.70 -11.06
CA TYR A 60 21.75 -12.96 -12.24
C TYR A 60 23.10 -12.28 -12.09
N ASN A 61 24.19 -13.05 -12.20
CA ASN A 61 25.54 -12.51 -12.13
C ASN A 61 26.34 -12.92 -13.36
N ASN A 62 26.83 -11.91 -14.09
CA ASN A 62 27.78 -12.04 -15.16
C ASN A 62 29.02 -11.21 -14.79
N PRO A 63 30.19 -11.83 -14.56
CA PRO A 63 31.40 -11.11 -14.16
C PRO A 63 31.99 -10.21 -15.28
N GLY A 64 31.45 -10.27 -16.50
CA GLY A 64 31.97 -9.54 -17.65
C GLY A 64 33.26 -10.15 -18.19
N THR A 65 33.89 -9.45 -19.14
CA THR A 65 35.20 -9.81 -19.69
C THR A 65 36.21 -8.74 -19.31
N VAL A 66 37.40 -9.14 -18.85
CA VAL A 66 38.52 -8.24 -18.62
C VAL A 66 39.23 -8.02 -19.94
N GLN A 67 39.25 -6.79 -20.42
CA GLN A 67 40.00 -6.38 -21.59
C GLN A 67 41.19 -5.52 -21.15
N CYS A 68 42.39 -6.01 -21.43
CA CYS A 68 43.63 -5.30 -21.16
C CYS A 68 44.20 -4.73 -22.47
N ASN A 69 44.73 -3.52 -22.40
CA ASN A 69 45.49 -2.88 -23.47
C ASN A 69 46.86 -2.45 -22.94
N THR A 70 47.90 -2.66 -23.75
CA THR A 70 49.28 -2.36 -23.40
C THR A 70 49.80 -1.27 -24.31
N ILE A 71 50.29 -0.17 -23.74
CA ILE A 71 50.94 0.93 -24.46
C ILE A 71 52.33 1.15 -23.84
N GLY A 72 53.37 0.80 -24.58
CA GLY A 72 54.75 0.81 -24.07
C GLY A 72 54.93 -0.20 -22.93
N THR A 73 55.35 0.27 -21.76
CA THR A 73 55.49 -0.55 -20.53
C THR A 73 54.26 -0.50 -19.62
N ILE A 74 53.22 0.26 -19.98
CA ILE A 74 52.01 0.43 -19.17
C ILE A 74 50.93 -0.51 -19.67
N VAL A 75 50.38 -1.33 -18.75
CA VAL A 75 49.21 -2.19 -18.98
C VAL A 75 48.01 -1.60 -18.26
N SER A 76 46.91 -1.40 -18.98
CA SER A 76 45.63 -0.94 -18.42
C SER A 76 44.54 -1.95 -18.72
N CYS A 77 43.79 -2.37 -17.70
CA CYS A 77 42.74 -3.38 -17.80
C CYS A 77 41.40 -2.81 -17.36
N ASN A 78 40.34 -3.04 -18.15
CA ASN A 78 38.97 -2.67 -17.82
C ASN A 78 38.05 -3.89 -17.88
N THR A 79 37.05 -3.95 -17.01
CA THR A 79 36.01 -4.97 -17.07
C THR A 79 34.82 -4.44 -17.86
N ILE A 80 34.42 -5.15 -18.91
CA ILE A 80 33.33 -4.75 -19.81
C ILE A 80 32.22 -5.81 -19.74
N GLY A 81 30.96 -5.36 -19.72
CA GLY A 81 29.79 -6.25 -19.75
C GLY A 81 29.50 -6.98 -18.44
N ALA A 82 30.05 -6.51 -17.31
CA ALA A 82 29.69 -7.03 -16.01
C ALA A 82 28.27 -6.62 -15.61
N VAL A 83 27.46 -7.58 -15.15
CA VAL A 83 26.09 -7.38 -14.69
C VAL A 83 25.90 -8.13 -13.38
N ASN A 84 25.41 -7.45 -12.35
CA ASN A 84 25.02 -8.08 -11.09
C ASN A 84 23.61 -7.63 -10.73
N ILE A 85 22.65 -8.55 -10.85
CA ILE A 85 21.28 -8.39 -10.40
C ILE A 85 21.15 -9.26 -9.16
N PRO A 86 21.01 -8.67 -7.96
CA PRO A 86 20.86 -9.45 -6.73
C PRO A 86 19.55 -10.24 -6.78
N GLY A 87 19.56 -11.44 -6.19
CA GLY A 87 18.32 -12.17 -5.97
C GLY A 87 17.42 -11.43 -4.99
N SER A 88 16.12 -11.63 -5.10
CA SER A 88 15.14 -11.06 -4.19
C SER A 88 14.19 -12.13 -3.68
N THR A 89 13.54 -11.86 -2.55
CA THR A 89 12.47 -12.71 -2.02
C THR A 89 11.22 -11.88 -1.83
N THR A 90 10.07 -12.46 -2.14
CA THR A 90 8.77 -11.87 -1.91
C THR A 90 7.99 -12.78 -0.99
N THR A 91 7.63 -12.29 0.20
CA THR A 91 6.82 -13.05 1.16
C THR A 91 5.41 -12.48 1.19
N TYR A 92 4.41 -13.34 1.06
CA TYR A 92 3.00 -12.94 1.05
C TYR A 92 2.13 -13.99 1.72
N ASP A 93 0.95 -13.57 2.14
CA ASP A 93 -0.06 -14.49 2.67
C ASP A 93 -1.02 -14.91 1.56
N VAL A 94 -1.00 -16.21 1.25
CA VAL A 94 -1.82 -16.83 0.20
C VAL A 94 -3.32 -16.68 0.49
N ASN A 95 -3.70 -16.63 1.75
CA ASN A 95 -5.10 -16.57 2.20
C ASN A 95 -5.59 -15.14 2.48
N GLN A 96 -4.78 -14.11 2.21
CA GLN A 96 -5.14 -12.72 2.50
C GLN A 96 -6.47 -12.30 1.87
N ASP A 97 -6.65 -12.61 0.58
CA ASP A 97 -7.86 -12.27 -0.18
C ASP A 97 -9.10 -13.04 0.34
N LEU A 98 -8.94 -14.28 0.80
CA LEU A 98 -10.01 -15.03 1.47
C LEU A 98 -10.45 -14.35 2.77
N ARG A 99 -9.51 -13.87 3.59
CA ARG A 99 -9.84 -13.13 4.82
C ARG A 99 -10.52 -11.80 4.52
N ASP A 100 -10.11 -11.10 3.47
CA ASP A 100 -10.73 -9.83 3.09
C ASP A 100 -12.17 -10.04 2.60
N ARG A 101 -12.45 -11.12 1.85
CA ARG A 101 -13.83 -11.53 1.54
C ARG A 101 -14.65 -11.92 2.78
N TYR A 102 -14.04 -12.65 3.71
CA TYR A 102 -14.71 -13.03 4.96
C TYR A 102 -15.09 -11.79 5.78
N MET A 103 -14.18 -10.82 5.88
CA MET A 103 -14.41 -9.54 6.52
C MET A 103 -15.64 -8.83 5.97
N VAL A 104 -15.74 -8.70 4.64
CA VAL A 104 -16.89 -8.06 3.98
C VAL A 104 -18.19 -8.79 4.32
N ARG A 105 -18.23 -10.12 4.17
CA ARG A 105 -19.43 -10.93 4.48
C ARG A 105 -19.83 -10.83 5.96
N CYS A 106 -18.86 -10.84 6.87
CA CYS A 106 -19.11 -10.69 8.30
C CYS A 106 -19.77 -9.33 8.61
N LEU A 107 -19.27 -8.25 8.03
CA LEU A 107 -19.85 -6.92 8.19
C LEU A 107 -21.26 -6.82 7.59
N GLU A 108 -21.47 -7.37 6.40
CA GLU A 108 -22.78 -7.46 5.75
C GLU A 108 -23.79 -8.24 6.60
N SER A 109 -23.37 -9.34 7.22
CA SER A 109 -24.21 -10.13 8.14
C SER A 109 -24.63 -9.35 9.40
N LYS A 110 -23.81 -8.39 9.84
CA LYS A 110 -24.10 -7.44 10.93
C LYS A 110 -24.95 -6.24 10.45
N GLY A 111 -25.31 -6.20 9.17
CA GLY A 111 -26.13 -5.18 8.54
C GLY A 111 -25.36 -3.92 8.14
N PHE A 112 -24.04 -3.98 8.02
CA PHE A 112 -23.25 -2.88 7.47
C PHE A 112 -23.20 -2.97 5.95
N GLY A 113 -23.31 -1.84 5.27
CA GLY A 113 -22.93 -1.71 3.87
C GLY A 113 -21.44 -1.46 3.74
N VAL A 114 -20.80 -2.13 2.80
CA VAL A 114 -19.37 -1.97 2.49
C VAL A 114 -19.22 -1.50 1.04
N LYS A 115 -18.50 -0.40 0.82
CA LYS A 115 -18.16 0.08 -0.53
C LYS A 115 -16.70 0.49 -0.63
N LEU A 116 -16.09 0.16 -1.76
CA LEU A 116 -14.76 0.64 -2.09
C LEU A 116 -14.83 2.13 -2.44
N ALA A 117 -13.97 2.94 -1.82
CA ALA A 117 -13.83 4.35 -2.08
C ALA A 117 -12.37 4.78 -1.85
N LYS A 118 -12.08 6.08 -2.02
CA LYS A 118 -10.81 6.65 -1.58
C LYS A 118 -10.86 6.99 -0.09
N THR A 119 -9.71 7.01 0.55
CA THR A 119 -9.55 7.72 1.83
C THR A 119 -9.86 9.21 1.67
N CYS A 120 -10.49 9.81 2.68
CA CYS A 120 -10.67 11.26 2.69
C CYS A 120 -9.29 11.94 2.76
N SER A 121 -9.03 12.91 1.90
CA SER A 121 -7.70 13.54 1.76
C SER A 121 -7.60 14.90 2.44
N THR A 122 -8.73 15.53 2.77
CA THR A 122 -8.77 16.83 3.44
C THR A 122 -9.71 16.81 4.63
N LYS A 123 -9.47 17.70 5.61
CA LYS A 123 -10.37 17.88 6.77
C LYS A 123 -11.81 18.24 6.36
N SER A 124 -11.97 18.94 5.24
CA SER A 124 -13.29 19.29 4.69
C SER A 124 -14.03 18.03 4.21
N GLU A 125 -13.33 17.13 3.51
CA GLU A 125 -13.89 15.85 3.10
C GLU A 125 -14.24 14.96 4.30
N GLU A 126 -13.40 14.91 5.32
CA GLU A 126 -13.68 14.18 6.56
C GLU A 126 -14.92 14.72 7.27
N ALA A 127 -15.03 16.05 7.44
CA ALA A 127 -16.18 16.69 8.06
C ALA A 127 -17.47 16.40 7.28
N LYS A 128 -17.41 16.43 5.95
CA LYS A 128 -18.53 16.05 5.09
C LYS A 128 -18.90 14.58 5.26
N ALA A 129 -17.92 13.67 5.24
CA ALA A 129 -18.18 12.26 5.42
C ALA A 129 -18.83 11.95 6.79
N VAL A 130 -18.41 12.63 7.86
CA VAL A 130 -19.03 12.50 9.18
C VAL A 130 -20.47 13.05 9.18
N ALA A 131 -20.70 14.19 8.52
CA ALA A 131 -22.04 14.77 8.39
C ALA A 131 -22.98 13.86 7.57
N ASP A 132 -22.51 13.29 6.45
CA ASP A 132 -23.26 12.34 5.63
C ASP A 132 -23.68 11.13 6.49
N ARG A 133 -22.78 10.58 7.31
CA ARG A 133 -23.10 9.48 8.23
C ARG A 133 -24.18 9.85 9.24
N ALA A 134 -24.07 11.04 9.84
CA ALA A 134 -25.05 11.53 10.81
C ALA A 134 -26.43 11.72 10.16
N ALA A 135 -26.47 12.10 8.88
CA ALA A 135 -27.68 12.20 8.06
C ALA A 135 -28.20 10.83 7.57
N GLY A 136 -27.57 9.72 7.93
CA GLY A 136 -27.95 8.39 7.45
C GLY A 136 -27.54 8.10 6.00
N GLN A 137 -26.73 8.96 5.40
CA GLN A 137 -26.26 8.84 4.03
C GLN A 137 -24.91 8.12 3.97
N PHE A 138 -24.73 7.35 2.89
CA PHE A 138 -23.48 6.62 2.65
C PHE A 138 -22.39 7.61 2.19
N PRO A 139 -21.27 7.76 2.91
CA PRO A 139 -20.22 8.73 2.56
C PRO A 139 -19.55 8.45 1.22
N THR A 140 -18.93 9.47 0.63
CA THR A 140 -18.17 9.35 -0.63
C THR A 140 -16.69 8.99 -0.44
N CYS A 141 -16.15 9.15 0.77
CA CYS A 141 -14.79 8.77 1.13
C CYS A 141 -14.75 8.07 2.49
N ALA A 142 -13.71 7.26 2.69
CA ALA A 142 -13.47 6.57 3.96
C ALA A 142 -12.76 7.51 4.94
N VAL A 143 -13.40 7.77 6.07
CA VAL A 143 -12.77 8.48 7.20
C VAL A 143 -11.70 7.57 7.80
N ALA A 144 -10.48 8.08 7.94
CA ALA A 144 -9.43 7.37 8.66
C ALA A 144 -9.88 7.15 10.11
N THR A 145 -10.13 5.90 10.47
CA THR A 145 -10.51 5.50 11.82
C THR A 145 -9.25 4.96 12.47
N GLY A 146 -8.54 5.82 13.21
CA GLY A 146 -7.26 5.52 13.86
C GLY A 146 -6.06 6.10 13.09
N GLN A 147 -5.39 7.07 13.70
CA GLN A 147 -3.95 7.30 13.51
C GLN A 147 -3.17 6.27 14.34
#